data_AF-A0A0F4L1I3-F1
#
_entry.id   AF-A0A0F4L1I3-F1
#
_cell.length_a   1.000
_cell.length_b   1.000
_cell.length_c   1.000
_cell.angle_alpha   90.00
_cell.angle_beta   90.00
_cell.angle_gamma   90.00
#
_symmetry.space_group_name_H-M   'P 1'
#
loop_
_entity.id
_entity.type
_entity.pdbx_description
1 polymer ?
#
loop_
_entity_poly.entity_id
_entity_poly.type
_entity_poly.pdbx_seq_one_letter_code
_entity_poly.pdbx_strand_id
1 'polypeptide(L)'
;MTRIFAASTRSKADFQALRDLVGLNQVDVADALGVSPITVRKWEDPKAFAMPKQAAWHFLEDVLDFIEHKSADLAGHAYKAAQRARDAGKEPEPVLLVYWRTREDWDNSPIGQSNEIPVIGNYWKVENAITRTTALRLAKDATPFSVVYAQPRP
;
A
#
# COMPACT_ATOMS: atom_id res chain seq x y z
N MET A 1 -0.76 -17.22 6.81
CA MET A 1 -1.30 -15.85 6.98
C MET A 1 -1.93 -15.75 8.36
N THR A 2 -1.25 -15.09 9.29
CA THR A 2 -1.79 -14.81 10.63
C THR A 2 -2.68 -13.59 10.50
N ARG A 3 -4.01 -13.77 10.55
CA ARG A 3 -4.97 -12.66 10.64
C ARG A 3 -4.56 -11.78 11.84
N ILE A 4 -4.13 -10.55 11.58
CA ILE A 4 -3.55 -9.65 12.59
C ILE A 4 -4.58 -9.25 13.67
N PHE A 5 -5.86 -9.49 13.45
CA PHE A 5 -6.92 -9.22 14.42
C PHE A 5 -7.85 -10.42 14.59
N ALA A 6 -7.76 -11.11 15.72
CA ALA A 6 -8.77 -12.09 16.13
C ALA A 6 -10.14 -11.38 16.24
N ALA A 7 -11.19 -12.02 15.72
CA ALA A 7 -12.51 -11.42 15.46
C ALA A 7 -13.26 -10.85 16.70
N SER A 8 -12.73 -10.97 17.93
CA SER A 8 -13.40 -10.53 19.16
C SER A 8 -12.90 -9.19 19.73
N THR A 9 -11.90 -8.52 19.16
CA THR A 9 -11.31 -7.28 19.74
C THR A 9 -10.91 -6.22 18.71
N ARG A 10 -11.62 -6.10 17.58
CA ARG A 10 -11.35 -5.00 16.62
C ARG A 10 -11.95 -3.68 17.13
N SER A 11 -11.07 -2.76 17.53
CA SER A 11 -11.41 -1.42 17.98
C SER A 11 -11.48 -0.41 16.83
N LYS A 12 -12.00 0.78 17.13
CA LYS A 12 -11.97 1.93 16.20
C LYS A 12 -10.54 2.38 15.88
N ALA A 13 -9.64 2.28 16.86
CA ALA A 13 -8.23 2.56 16.69
C ALA A 13 -7.56 1.56 15.74
N ASP A 14 -7.94 0.28 15.82
CA ASP A 14 -7.44 -0.74 14.89
C ASP A 14 -7.89 -0.45 13.45
N PHE A 15 -9.11 0.06 13.27
CA PHE A 15 -9.62 0.43 11.94
C PHE A 15 -8.82 1.59 11.36
N GLN A 16 -8.60 2.62 12.18
CA GLN A 16 -7.76 3.76 11.80
C GLN A 16 -6.33 3.32 11.46
N ALA A 17 -5.72 2.49 12.31
CA ALA A 17 -4.37 1.99 12.11
C ALA A 17 -4.24 1.18 10.82
N LEU A 18 -5.21 0.31 10.54
CA LEU A 18 -5.24 -0.47 9.30
C LEU A 18 -5.40 0.45 8.07
N ARG A 19 -6.29 1.46 8.15
CA ARG A 19 -6.48 2.43 7.06
C ARG A 19 -5.20 3.23 6.78
N ASP A 20 -4.53 3.70 7.83
CA ASP A 20 -3.28 4.44 7.73
C ASP A 20 -2.15 3.55 7.17
N LEU A 21 -2.09 2.27 7.59
CA LEU A 21 -1.12 1.28 7.10
C LEU A 21 -1.22 1.08 5.59
N VAL A 22 -2.45 0.95 5.06
CA VAL A 22 -2.67 0.80 3.61
C VAL A 22 -2.58 2.11 2.84
N GLY A 23 -2.32 3.23 3.52
CA GLY A 23 -2.08 4.55 2.92
C GLY A 23 -3.34 5.29 2.47
N LEU A 24 -4.53 4.84 2.86
CA LEU A 24 -5.81 5.45 2.49
C LEU A 24 -6.22 6.51 3.52
N ASN A 25 -6.91 7.55 3.08
CA ASN A 25 -7.58 8.50 3.96
C ASN A 25 -9.08 8.18 4.07
N GLN A 26 -9.80 8.90 4.93
CA GLN A 26 -11.23 8.67 5.18
C GLN A 26 -12.11 8.85 3.92
N VAL A 27 -11.73 9.75 3.01
CA VAL A 27 -12.45 9.99 1.74
C VAL A 27 -12.25 8.82 0.80
N ASP A 28 -11.02 8.29 0.68
CA ASP A 28 -10.71 7.14 -0.17
C ASP A 28 -11.56 5.92 0.22
N VAL A 29 -11.69 5.66 1.52
CA VAL A 29 -12.51 4.57 2.07
C VAL A 29 -14.01 4.84 1.86
N ALA A 30 -14.44 6.10 2.03
CA ALA A 30 -15.82 6.48 1.82
C ALA A 30 -16.27 6.27 0.37
N ASP A 31 -15.44 6.73 -0.58
CA ASP A 31 -15.67 6.59 -2.01
C ASP A 31 -15.71 5.11 -2.42
N ALA A 32 -14.76 4.30 -1.94
CA ALA A 32 -14.71 2.87 -2.26
C ALA A 32 -15.92 2.09 -1.73
N LEU A 33 -16.49 2.50 -0.59
CA LEU A 33 -17.61 1.80 0.06
C LEU A 33 -18.98 2.43 -0.24
N GLY A 34 -19.03 3.52 -1.02
CA GLY A 34 -20.27 4.25 -1.32
C GLY A 34 -20.94 4.83 -0.06
N VAL A 35 -20.16 5.29 0.91
CA VAL A 35 -20.65 5.93 2.14
C VAL A 35 -20.17 7.39 2.23
N SER A 36 -20.71 8.18 3.15
CA SER A 36 -20.19 9.53 3.37
C SER A 36 -18.86 9.52 4.15
N PRO A 37 -17.95 10.47 3.92
CA PRO A 37 -16.74 10.63 4.74
C PRO A 37 -17.04 10.82 6.24
N ILE A 38 -18.20 11.40 6.58
CA ILE A 38 -18.67 11.54 7.96
C ILE A 38 -18.90 10.16 8.61
N THR A 39 -19.40 9.19 7.85
CA THR A 39 -19.60 7.82 8.34
C THR A 39 -18.26 7.19 8.71
N VAL A 40 -17.24 7.31 7.84
CA VAL A 40 -15.88 6.79 8.12
C VAL A 40 -15.25 7.51 9.31
N ARG A 41 -15.39 8.84 9.39
CA ARG A 41 -14.92 9.62 10.55
C ARG A 41 -15.55 9.14 11.86
N LYS A 42 -16.85 8.85 11.86
CA LYS A 42 -17.55 8.30 13.04
C LYS A 42 -17.06 6.89 13.38
N TRP A 43 -16.64 6.08 12.41
CA TRP A 43 -16.06 4.77 12.69
C TRP A 43 -14.76 4.86 13.47
N GLU A 44 -13.97 5.91 13.24
CA GLU A 44 -12.67 6.13 13.89
C GLU A 44 -12.75 6.97 15.18
N ASP A 45 -13.81 7.75 15.36
CA ASP A 45 -14.01 8.56 16.56
C ASP A 45 -14.37 7.68 17.77
N PRO A 46 -13.55 7.64 18.85
CA PRO A 46 -13.82 6.85 20.05
C PRO A 46 -15.09 7.30 20.80
N LYS A 47 -15.57 8.53 20.57
CA LYS A 47 -16.78 9.07 21.20
C LYS A 47 -18.05 8.76 20.41
N ALA A 48 -17.93 8.34 19.16
CA ALA A 48 -19.07 8.03 18.30
C ALA A 48 -19.52 6.57 18.48
N PHE A 49 -20.83 6.35 18.56
CA PHE A 49 -21.39 5.00 18.71
C PHE A 49 -21.28 4.12 17.45
N ALA A 50 -21.14 4.73 16.27
CA ALA A 50 -21.10 3.99 15.01
C ALA A 50 -19.81 3.17 14.86
N MET A 51 -19.93 1.88 14.55
CA MET A 51 -18.79 0.99 14.30
C MET A 51 -18.60 0.73 12.80
N PRO A 52 -17.35 0.52 12.33
CA PRO A 52 -17.12 0.09 10.95
C PRO A 52 -17.83 -1.23 10.66
N LYS A 53 -18.56 -1.26 9.55
CA LYS A 53 -19.24 -2.48 9.08
C LYS A 53 -18.21 -3.54 8.68
N GLN A 54 -18.57 -4.81 8.74
CA GLN A 54 -17.70 -5.91 8.31
C GLN A 54 -17.14 -5.72 6.89
N ALA A 55 -17.95 -5.21 5.96
CA ALA A 55 -17.48 -4.92 4.59
C ALA A 55 -16.35 -3.87 4.54
N ALA A 56 -16.34 -2.90 5.46
CA ALA A 56 -15.28 -1.90 5.53
C ALA A 56 -13.97 -2.51 6.04
N TRP A 57 -14.05 -3.45 6.97
CA TRP A 57 -12.89 -4.23 7.42
C TRP A 57 -12.34 -5.09 6.30
N HIS A 58 -13.19 -5.89 5.67
CA HIS A 58 -12.77 -6.76 4.56
C HIS A 58 -12.11 -5.95 3.45
N PHE A 59 -12.68 -4.79 3.09
CA PHE A 59 -12.07 -3.90 2.10
C PHE A 59 -10.62 -3.52 2.46
N LEU A 60 -10.36 -3.05 3.68
CA LEU A 60 -9.00 -2.69 4.09
C LEU A 60 -8.07 -3.90 4.20
N GLU A 61 -8.60 -5.06 4.62
CA GLU A 61 -7.85 -6.32 4.68
C GLU A 61 -7.47 -6.81 3.28
N ASP A 62 -8.38 -6.74 2.31
CA ASP A 62 -8.12 -7.10 0.92
C ASP A 62 -7.05 -6.17 0.30
N VAL A 63 -7.09 -4.88 0.62
CA VAL A 63 -6.04 -3.92 0.20
C VAL A 63 -4.71 -4.25 0.85
N LEU A 64 -4.69 -4.61 2.14
CA LEU A 64 -3.47 -5.03 2.83
C LEU A 64 -2.90 -6.30 2.19
N ASP A 65 -3.71 -7.32 1.97
CA ASP A 65 -3.30 -8.58 1.34
C ASP A 65 -2.72 -8.34 -0.05
N PHE A 66 -3.30 -7.40 -0.80
CA PHE A 66 -2.79 -6.96 -2.09
C PHE A 66 -1.41 -6.28 -1.98
N ILE A 67 -1.24 -5.34 -1.03
CA ILE A 67 0.04 -4.69 -0.74
C ILE A 67 1.09 -5.73 -0.34
N GLU A 68 0.72 -6.68 0.51
CA GLU A 68 1.61 -7.74 0.96
C GLU A 68 2.09 -8.61 -0.19
N HIS A 69 1.18 -9.06 -1.07
CA HIS A 69 1.53 -9.84 -2.25
C HIS A 69 2.43 -9.07 -3.21
N LYS A 70 2.01 -7.87 -3.65
CA LYS A 70 2.78 -7.06 -4.60
C LYS A 70 4.16 -6.70 -4.05
N SER A 71 4.25 -6.34 -2.77
CA SER A 71 5.54 -6.01 -2.16
C SER A 71 6.46 -7.22 -2.02
N ALA A 72 5.92 -8.41 -1.72
CA ALA A 72 6.68 -9.64 -1.67
C ALA A 72 7.22 -10.05 -3.04
N ASP A 73 6.40 -9.92 -4.10
CA ASP A 73 6.81 -10.23 -5.47
C ASP A 73 7.94 -9.30 -5.95
N LEU A 74 7.76 -7.99 -5.76
CA LEU A 74 8.78 -6.99 -6.11
C LEU A 74 10.09 -7.21 -5.35
N ALA A 75 10.00 -7.44 -4.03
CA ALA A 75 11.18 -7.73 -3.22
C ALA A 75 11.84 -9.04 -3.66
N GLY A 76 11.06 -10.09 -3.95
CA GLY A 76 11.54 -11.37 -4.45
C GLY A 76 12.33 -11.25 -5.76
N HIS A 77 11.88 -10.40 -6.68
CA HIS A 77 12.63 -10.11 -7.91
C HIS A 77 13.95 -9.37 -7.63
N ALA A 78 13.92 -8.37 -6.77
CA ALA A 78 15.12 -7.63 -6.37
C ALA A 78 16.15 -8.54 -5.68
N TYR A 79 15.71 -9.41 -4.77
CA TYR A 79 16.58 -10.38 -4.10
C TYR A 79 17.26 -11.32 -5.09
N LYS A 80 16.50 -11.89 -6.03
CA LYS A 80 17.05 -12.77 -7.08
C LYS A 80 18.04 -12.04 -7.97
N ALA A 81 17.81 -10.75 -8.27
CA ALA A 81 18.75 -9.94 -9.04
C ALA A 81 20.04 -9.69 -8.24
N ALA A 82 19.93 -9.29 -6.98
CA ALA A 82 21.07 -9.03 -6.11
C ALA A 82 21.89 -10.30 -5.84
N GLN A 83 21.24 -11.43 -5.59
CA GLN A 83 21.92 -12.71 -5.40
C GLN A 83 22.73 -13.10 -6.64
N ARG A 84 22.15 -12.98 -7.84
CA ARG A 84 22.87 -13.26 -9.10
C ARG A 84 24.09 -12.36 -9.29
N ALA A 85 24.03 -11.09 -8.88
CA ALA A 85 25.18 -10.20 -8.92
C ALA A 85 26.28 -10.68 -7.97
N ARG A 86 25.92 -10.99 -6.71
CA ARG A 86 26.86 -11.50 -5.69
C ARG A 86 27.51 -12.82 -6.11
N ASP A 87 26.73 -13.75 -6.64
CA ASP A 87 27.22 -15.05 -7.12
C ASP A 87 28.21 -14.89 -8.29
N ALA A 88 28.06 -13.83 -9.08
CA ALA A 88 28.99 -13.45 -10.14
C ALA A 88 30.20 -12.61 -9.65
N GLY A 89 30.35 -12.41 -8.35
CA GLY A 89 31.40 -11.58 -7.75
C GLY A 89 31.23 -10.08 -8.01
N LYS A 90 30.00 -9.62 -8.28
CA LYS A 90 29.67 -8.21 -8.54
C LYS A 90 28.85 -7.63 -7.40
N GLU A 91 28.99 -6.32 -7.21
CA GLU A 91 28.09 -5.58 -6.32
C GLU A 91 26.69 -5.48 -6.94
N PRO A 92 25.61 -5.71 -6.17
CA PRO A 92 24.25 -5.51 -6.65
C PRO A 92 23.95 -4.04 -6.96
N GLU A 93 23.37 -3.78 -8.12
CA GLU A 93 22.83 -2.46 -8.44
C GLU A 93 21.57 -2.15 -7.61
N PRO A 94 21.39 -0.91 -7.14
CA PRO A 94 20.19 -0.52 -6.43
C PRO A 94 18.92 -0.64 -7.28
N VAL A 95 17.88 -1.26 -6.72
CA VAL A 95 16.55 -1.24 -7.35
C VAL A 95 15.90 0.11 -7.12
N LEU A 96 15.38 0.72 -8.19
CA LEU A 96 14.63 1.97 -8.11
C LEU A 96 13.17 1.69 -7.75
N LEU A 97 12.72 2.26 -6.63
CA LEU A 97 11.32 2.21 -6.20
C LEU A 97 10.68 3.58 -6.45
N VAL A 98 9.61 3.60 -7.25
CA VAL A 98 8.96 4.85 -7.63
C VAL A 98 7.96 5.30 -6.57
N TYR A 99 8.05 6.56 -6.17
CA TYR A 99 7.11 7.18 -5.24
C TYR A 99 6.35 8.32 -5.92
N TRP A 100 5.02 8.23 -5.92
CA TRP A 100 4.12 9.18 -6.57
C TRP A 100 3.82 10.35 -5.64
N ARG A 101 4.00 11.58 -6.12
CA ARG A 101 3.70 12.79 -5.34
C ARG A 101 2.25 13.20 -5.48
N THR A 102 1.75 13.11 -6.71
CA THR A 102 0.39 13.50 -7.06
C THR A 102 -0.31 12.36 -7.77
N ARG A 103 -1.65 12.44 -7.78
CA ARG A 103 -2.47 11.56 -8.61
C ARG A 103 -2.15 11.75 -10.10
N GLU A 104 -1.92 12.98 -10.53
CA GLU A 104 -1.61 13.33 -11.92
C GLU A 104 -0.33 12.66 -12.42
N ASP A 105 0.74 12.65 -11.61
CA ASP A 105 1.99 11.96 -11.97
C ASP A 105 1.75 10.47 -12.21
N TRP A 106 0.90 9.86 -11.38
CA TRP A 106 0.56 8.45 -11.47
C TRP A 106 -0.36 8.17 -12.67
N ASP A 107 -1.41 8.97 -12.89
CA ASP A 107 -2.32 8.87 -14.03
C ASP A 107 -1.55 8.98 -15.36
N ASN A 108 -0.48 9.80 -15.40
CA ASN A 108 0.38 9.97 -16.56
C ASN A 108 1.46 8.87 -16.73
N SER A 109 1.55 7.92 -15.79
CA SER A 109 2.52 6.83 -15.86
C SER A 109 1.98 5.62 -16.64
N PRO A 110 2.85 4.73 -17.15
CA PRO A 110 2.40 3.46 -17.75
C PRO A 110 1.56 2.60 -16.80
N ILE A 111 1.79 2.71 -15.49
CA ILE A 111 1.02 1.99 -14.48
C ILE A 111 -0.38 2.59 -14.41
N GLY A 112 -0.53 3.90 -14.22
CA GLY A 112 -1.84 4.57 -14.14
C GLY A 112 -2.68 4.49 -15.42
N GLN A 113 -2.04 4.29 -16.59
CA GLN A 113 -2.71 4.03 -17.86
C GLN A 113 -3.08 2.57 -18.09
N SER A 114 -2.67 1.66 -17.21
CA SER A 114 -2.96 0.22 -17.36
C SER A 114 -4.39 -0.13 -16.91
N ASN A 115 -5.01 -1.07 -17.62
CA ASN A 115 -6.33 -1.61 -17.24
C ASN A 115 -6.24 -2.70 -16.14
N GLU A 116 -5.08 -2.91 -15.53
CA GLU A 116 -4.84 -3.96 -14.53
C GLU A 116 -5.10 -3.49 -13.10
N ILE A 117 -5.52 -2.24 -12.92
CA ILE A 117 -5.63 -1.61 -11.60
C ILE A 117 -7.02 -1.87 -10.98
N PRO A 118 -7.09 -2.40 -9.75
CA PRO A 118 -8.32 -2.54 -8.98
C PRO A 118 -9.10 -1.23 -8.86
N VAL A 119 -10.43 -1.36 -8.74
CA VAL A 119 -11.47 -0.30 -8.72
C VAL A 119 -11.41 0.58 -7.45
N ILE A 120 -10.25 1.15 -7.13
CA ILE A 120 -10.09 2.13 -6.06
C ILE A 120 -9.58 3.42 -6.70
N GLY A 121 -10.41 4.47 -6.71
CA GLY A 121 -10.13 5.73 -7.40
C GLY A 121 -8.88 6.49 -6.95
N ASN A 122 -8.19 6.04 -5.90
CA ASN A 122 -6.95 6.61 -5.37
C ASN A 122 -5.83 5.56 -5.20
N TYR A 123 -5.74 4.63 -6.15
CA TYR A 123 -4.79 3.54 -6.15
C TYR A 123 -3.31 3.96 -6.11
N TRP A 124 -2.95 5.17 -6.56
CA TRP A 124 -1.59 5.70 -6.44
C TRP A 124 -1.07 5.77 -4.98
N LYS A 125 -1.96 5.96 -3.99
CA LYS A 125 -1.58 5.92 -2.56
C LYS A 125 -1.28 4.49 -2.09
N VAL A 126 -2.01 3.51 -2.64
CA VAL A 126 -1.76 2.07 -2.42
C VAL A 126 -0.42 1.69 -3.05
N GLU A 127 -0.10 2.17 -4.26
CA GLU A 127 1.23 2.00 -4.88
C GLU A 127 2.36 2.61 -4.02
N ASN A 128 2.13 3.77 -3.41
CA ASN A 128 3.07 4.32 -2.44
C ASN A 128 3.20 3.45 -1.17
N ALA A 129 2.12 2.81 -0.73
CA ALA A 129 2.17 1.85 0.37
C ALA A 129 2.95 0.58 -0.01
N ILE A 130 2.76 0.07 -1.23
CA ILE A 130 3.58 -1.02 -1.80
C ILE A 130 5.05 -0.64 -1.79
N THR A 131 5.39 0.55 -2.29
CA THR A 131 6.77 1.06 -2.30
C THR A 131 7.39 1.10 -0.91
N ARG A 132 6.69 1.63 0.09
CA ARG A 132 7.18 1.65 1.48
C ARG A 132 7.38 0.24 2.03
N THR A 133 6.42 -0.66 1.80
CA THR A 133 6.51 -2.04 2.28
C THR A 133 7.64 -2.81 1.59
N THR A 134 7.84 -2.62 0.28
CA THR A 134 8.97 -3.20 -0.46
C THR A 134 10.29 -2.65 0.06
N ALA A 135 10.41 -1.33 0.27
CA ALA A 135 11.62 -0.72 0.83
C ALA A 135 11.99 -1.33 2.19
N LEU A 136 11.01 -1.54 3.07
CA LEU A 136 11.22 -2.19 4.37
C LEU A 136 11.71 -3.64 4.23
N ARG A 137 11.15 -4.40 3.28
CA ARG A 137 11.61 -5.77 2.97
C ARG A 137 13.08 -5.74 2.50
N LEU A 138 13.39 -4.93 1.50
CA LEU A 138 14.74 -4.82 0.94
C LEU A 138 15.79 -4.39 1.97
N ALA A 139 15.42 -3.42 2.83
CA ALA A 139 16.26 -2.96 3.92
C ALA A 139 16.61 -4.08 4.92
N LYS A 140 15.65 -4.94 5.25
CA LYS A 140 15.84 -6.05 6.20
C LYS A 140 16.92 -7.04 5.72
N ASP A 141 17.04 -7.23 4.42
CA ASP A 141 17.98 -8.18 3.80
C ASP A 141 19.20 -7.49 3.17
N ALA A 142 19.45 -6.22 3.50
CA ALA A 142 20.55 -5.41 2.97
C ALA A 142 20.65 -5.43 1.42
N THR A 143 19.51 -5.50 0.75
CA THR A 143 19.43 -5.42 -0.72
C THR A 143 19.36 -3.94 -1.10
N PRO A 144 20.27 -3.43 -1.93
CA PRO A 144 20.33 -2.00 -2.22
C PRO A 144 19.10 -1.54 -3.00
N PHE A 145 18.57 -0.39 -2.60
CA PHE A 145 17.45 0.25 -3.28
C PHE A 145 17.57 1.78 -3.18
N SER A 146 16.82 2.48 -4.02
CA SER A 146 16.65 3.93 -3.95
C SER A 146 15.20 4.28 -4.22
N VAL A 147 14.62 5.12 -3.37
CA VAL A 147 13.28 5.66 -3.60
C VAL A 147 13.41 6.92 -4.44
N VAL A 148 12.76 6.93 -5.59
CA VAL A 148 12.80 8.05 -6.54
C VAL A 148 11.39 8.61 -6.70
N TYR A 149 11.27 9.94 -6.63
CA TYR A 149 10.01 10.58 -6.95
C TYR A 149 9.77 10.50 -8.45
N ALA A 150 8.54 10.15 -8.83
CA ALA A 150 8.11 10.34 -10.21
C ALA A 150 8.29 11.82 -10.57
N GLN A 151 9.05 12.10 -11.63
CA GLN A 151 9.12 13.44 -12.19
C GLN A 151 8.10 13.53 -13.33
N PRO A 152 7.27 14.59 -13.36
CA PRO A 152 6.48 14.87 -14.55
C PRO A 152 7.43 15.07 -15.72
N ARG A 153 7.09 14.51 -16.89
CA ARG A 153 7.83 14.85 -18.12
C ARG A 153 7.69 16.38 -18.31
N PRO A 154 8.80 17.09 -18.61
CA PRO A 154 8.76 18.51 -18.90
C PRO A 154 7.92 18.82 -20.14
#